data_AF-A0A0M2PLF1-F1
#
_entry.id   AF-A0A0M2PLF1-F1
#
_cell.length_a   1.000
_cell.length_b   1.000
_cell.length_c   1.000
_cell.angle_alpha   90.00
_cell.angle_beta   90.00
_cell.angle_gamma   90.00
#
_symmetry.space_group_name_H-M   'P 1'
#
loop_
_entity.id
_entity.type
_entity.pdbx_description
1 polymer ?
#
loop_
_entity_poly.entity_id
_entity_poly.type
_entity_poly.pdbx_seq_one_letter_code
_entity_poly.pdbx_strand_id
1 'polypeptide(L)' 'MELSTISNNELVVLYINYKKQLKIYKQRNSFFDLNKILEIKNYLSLIKWEMKKRGLNKKEAKKYVNI' A
#
# COMPACT_ATOMS: atom_id res chain seq x y z
N MET A 1 -6.68 -11.76 -4.73
CA MET A 1 -5.21 -11.82 -4.63
C MET A 1 -4.89 -12.01 -3.15
N GLU A 2 -4.29 -13.14 -2.79
CA GLU A 2 -3.91 -13.39 -1.40
C GLU A 2 -2.58 -12.71 -1.10
N LEU A 3 -2.54 -11.89 -0.06
CA LEU A 3 -1.30 -11.21 0.35
C LEU A 3 -0.25 -12.19 0.88
N SER A 4 -0.65 -13.39 1.29
CA SER A 4 0.23 -14.46 1.79
C SER A 4 1.13 -15.06 0.70
N THR A 5 0.73 -15.01 -0.57
CA THR A 5 1.44 -15.70 -1.66
C THR A 5 2.45 -14.83 -2.38
N ILE A 6 2.41 -13.51 -2.18
CA ILE A 6 3.32 -12.56 -2.85
C ILE A 6 4.64 -12.41 -2.08
N SER A 7 5.71 -12.09 -2.80
CA SER A 7 7.04 -11.82 -2.23
C SER A 7 7.07 -10.54 -1.39
N ASN A 8 8.11 -10.38 -0.57
CA ASN A 8 8.31 -9.17 0.22
C ASN A 8 8.48 -7.92 -0.67
N ASN A 9 9.12 -8.08 -1.83
CA ASN A 9 9.32 -7.01 -2.80
C ASN A 9 7.98 -6.55 -3.36
N GLU A 10 7.15 -7.49 -3.81
CA GLU A 10 5.82 -7.19 -4.34
C GLU A 10 4.92 -6.53 -3.29
N LEU A 11 4.98 -7.00 -2.03
CA LEU A 11 4.23 -6.41 -0.93
C LEU A 11 4.63 -4.95 -0.66
N VAL A 12 5.93 -4.65 -0.73
CA VAL A 12 6.45 -3.28 -0.61
C VAL A 12 6.05 -2.40 -1.80
N VAL A 13 6.13 -2.94 -3.02
CA VAL A 13 5.70 -2.22 -4.24
C VAL A 13 4.21 -1.89 -4.17
N LEU A 14 3.37 -2.85 -3.76
CA LEU A 14 1.94 -2.63 -3.54
C LEU A 14 1.70 -1.53 -2.50
N TYR A 15 2.39 -1.59 -1.35
CA TYR A 15 2.28 -0.57 -0.31
C TYR A 15 2.52 0.84 -0.88
N ILE A 16 3.55 1.01 -1.72
CA ILE A 16 3.91 2.31 -2.28
C ILE A 16 2.93 2.76 -3.35
N ASN A 17 2.50 1.85 -4.21
CA ASN A 17 1.51 2.14 -5.25
C ASN A 17 0.20 2.62 -4.62
N TYR A 18 -0.29 1.95 -3.60
CA TYR A 18 -1.48 2.39 -2.86
C TYR A 18 -1.26 3.73 -2.15
N LYS A 19 -0.06 4.01 -1.61
CA LYS A 19 0.26 5.33 -1.02
C LYS A 19 0.28 6.44 -2.06
N LYS A 20 0.80 6.19 -3.27
CA LYS A 20 0.79 7.14 -4.39
C LYS A 20 -0.64 7.41 -4.86
N GLN A 21 -1.43 6.36 -5.07
CA GLN A 21 -2.84 6.48 -5.44
C GLN A 21 -3.64 7.27 -4.40
N LEU A 22 -3.45 6.97 -3.11
CA LEU A 22 -4.12 7.71 -2.03
C LEU A 22 -3.83 9.21 -2.09
N LYS A 23 -2.60 9.60 -2.45
CA LYS A 23 -2.23 11.02 -2.61
C LYS A 23 -3.00 11.65 -3.77
N ILE A 24 -3.12 10.97 -4.90
CA ILE A 24 -3.84 11.46 -6.09
C ILE A 24 -5.33 11.64 -5.78
N TYR A 25 -5.98 10.65 -5.19
CA TYR A 25 -7.42 10.72 -4.89
C TYR A 25 -7.74 11.80 -3.86
N LYS A 26 -6.86 12.02 -2.87
CA LYS A 26 -6.99 13.13 -1.90
C LYS A 26 -6.85 14.52 -2.52
N GLN A 27 -6.28 14.65 -3.72
CA GLN A 27 -6.15 15.93 -4.41
C GLN A 27 -7.37 16.25 -5.29
N ARG A 28 -8.11 15.24 -5.75
CA ARG A 28 -9.22 15.39 -6.71
C ARG A 28 -10.59 15.63 -6.07
N ASN A 29 -10.80 15.18 -4.82
CA ASN A 29 -11.96 15.50 -3.97
C ASN A 29 -13.37 15.29 -4.57
N SER A 30 -13.53 14.43 -5.58
CA SER A 30 -14.86 14.03 -6.05
C SER A 30 -15.49 12.96 -5.16
N PHE A 31 -16.81 12.75 -5.28
CA PHE A 31 -17.51 11.67 -4.56
C PHE A 31 -16.94 10.28 -4.91
N PHE A 32 -16.57 10.08 -6.18
CA PHE A 32 -15.86 8.88 -6.62
C PHE A 32 -14.53 8.71 -5.88
N ASP A 33 -13.75 9.79 -5.72
CA ASP A 33 -12.47 9.76 -5.03
C ASP A 33 -12.62 9.44 -3.54
N LEU A 34 -13.71 9.90 -2.89
CA LEU A 34 -13.99 9.57 -1.49
C LEU A 34 -14.16 8.06 -1.28
N ASN A 35 -14.92 7.40 -2.16
CA ASN A 35 -15.06 5.95 -2.10
C ASN A 35 -13.72 5.25 -2.35
N LYS A 36 -12.95 5.70 -3.35
CA LYS A 36 -11.59 5.17 -3.61
C LYS A 36 -10.64 5.37 -2.44
N ILE A 37 -10.71 6.49 -1.72
CA ILE A 37 -9.92 6.73 -0.52
C ILE A 37 -10.23 5.69 0.56
N LEU A 38 -11.50 5.33 0.76
CA LEU A 38 -11.91 4.30 1.74
C LEU A 38 -11.38 2.92 1.33
N GLU A 39 -11.58 2.52 0.08
CA GLU A 39 -11.04 1.25 -0.45
C GLU A 39 -9.53 1.17 -0.26
N ILE A 40 -8.79 2.21 -0.64
CA ILE A 40 -7.32 2.24 -0.54
C ILE A 40 -6.87 2.18 0.92
N LYS A 41 -7.58 2.84 1.84
CA LYS A 41 -7.26 2.74 3.28
C LYS A 41 -7.42 1.31 3.79
N ASN A 42 -8.46 0.59 3.37
CA ASN A 42 -8.66 -0.81 3.75
C ASN A 42 -7.52 -1.70 3.23
N TYR A 43 -7.16 -1.56 1.95
CA TYR A 43 -6.02 -2.29 1.38
C TYR A 43 -4.71 -1.96 2.09
N LEU A 44 -4.44 -0.69 2.39
CA LEU A 44 -3.25 -0.29 3.13
C LEU A 44 -3.20 -0.88 4.54
N SER A 45 -4.33 -1.05 5.21
CA SER A 45 -4.39 -1.71 6.52
C SER A 45 -4.01 -3.19 6.42
N LEU A 46 -4.53 -3.91 5.43
CA LEU A 46 -4.19 -5.31 5.17
C LEU A 46 -2.71 -5.49 4.82
N ILE A 47 -2.19 -4.65 3.93
CA ILE A 47 -0.78 -4.67 3.54
C ILE A 47 0.12 -4.39 4.74
N LYS A 48 -0.20 -3.40 5.58
CA LYS A 48 0.58 -3.12 6.80
C LYS A 48 0.55 -4.28 7.78
N TRP A 49 -0.60 -4.94 7.93
CA TRP A 49 -0.72 -6.11 8.79
C TRP A 49 0.19 -7.23 8.30
N GLU A 50 0.16 -7.55 7.00
CA GLU A 50 1.02 -8.57 6.40
C GLU A 50 2.51 -8.18 6.48
N MET A 51 2.86 -6.92 6.21
CA MET A 51 4.22 -6.41 6.37
C MET A 51 4.72 -6.59 7.81
N LYS A 52 3.88 -6.26 8.80
CA LYS A 52 4.21 -6.44 10.23
C LYS A 52 4.39 -7.93 10.57
N LYS A 53 3.52 -8.80 10.06
CA LYS A 53 3.62 -10.25 10.24
C LYS A 53 4.96 -10.80 9.70
N ARG A 54 5.49 -10.21 8.64
CA ARG A 54 6.77 -10.58 8.01
C ARG A 54 7.99 -9.84 8.54
N GLY A 55 7.83 -8.97 9.55
CA GLY A 55 8.91 -8.18 10.11
C GLY A 55 9.44 -7.07 9.19
N LEU A 56 8.70 -6.68 8.14
CA LEU A 56 9.13 -5.67 7.17
C LEU A 56 8.93 -4.26 7.71
N ASN A 57 10.05 -3.56 7.90
CA ASN A 57 10.06 -2.20 8.42
C ASN A 57 9.95 -1.18 7.28
N LYS A 58 9.36 0.00 7.55
CA LYS A 58 9.28 1.10 6.55
C LYS A 58 10.66 1.56 6.04
N LYS A 59 11.73 1.34 6.83
CA LYS A 59 13.13 1.58 6.44
C LYS A 59 13.65 0.53 5.45
N GLU A 60 13.27 -0.73 5.61
CA GLU A 60 13.64 -1.82 4.69
C GLU A 60 12.84 -1.73 3.40
N ALA A 61 11.56 -1.36 3.49
CA ALA A 61 10.72 -1.07 2.33
C ALA A 61 11.37 -0.02 1.39
N LYS A 62 12.10 0.96 1.92
CA LYS A 62 12.85 1.93 1.09
C LYS A 62 14.04 1.31 0.36
N LYS A 63 14.69 0.27 0.91
CA LYS A 63 15.80 -0.41 0.23
C LYS A 63 15.35 -1.12 -1.05
N TYR A 64 14.11 -1.62 -1.08
CA TYR A 64 13.53 -2.28 -2.24
C TYR A 64 13.03 -1.33 -3.34
N VAL A 65 13.09 -0.02 -3.11
CA VAL A 65 12.50 1.01 -4.00
C VAL A 65 13.58 1.83 -4.71
N ASN A 66 14.86 1.53 -4.47
CA ASN A 66 15.95 2.02 -5.30
C ASN A 66 16.05 1.22 -6.60
N ILE A 67 14.99 1.30 -7.42
CA ILE A 67 14.99 1.00 -8.85
C ILE A 67 14.56 2.28 -9.55
#